data_AF-A0A5S5DRC1-F1
#
_entry.id   AF-A0A5S5DRC1-F1
#
_cell.length_a   1.000
_cell.length_b   1.000
_cell.length_c   1.000
_cell.angle_alpha   90.00
_cell.angle_beta   90.00
_cell.angle_gamma   90.00
#
_symmetry.space_group_name_H-M   'P 1'
#
loop_
_entity.id
_entity.type
_entity.pdbx_description
1 polymer ?
#
loop_
_entity_poly.entity_id
_entity_poly.type
_entity_poly.pdbx_seq_one_letter_code
_entity_poly.pdbx_strand_id
1 'polypeptide(L)'
;MEVVFFKDYMDILFCDMVISFVTLLMYFLPKRKINGIVGYRTFNSMKNQENWDFSQRFYFGKWLLAIPLIILFQILSLTLLQIKDINLIEILSMVLFFTYSIVLMVITEAKLKKLGRANLPNKEY
;
A
#
# COMPACT_ATOMS: atom_id res chain seq x y z
N MET A 1 31.11 -13.98 -8.38
CA MET A 1 29.75 -14.54 -8.49
C MET A 1 28.95 -14.25 -7.22
N GLU A 2 29.45 -14.59 -6.04
CA GLU A 2 28.77 -14.29 -4.75
C GLU A 2 28.61 -12.79 -4.45
N VAL A 3 29.60 -11.96 -4.76
CA VAL A 3 29.56 -10.50 -4.49
C VAL A 3 28.48 -9.79 -5.31
N VAL A 4 28.25 -10.23 -6.56
CA VAL A 4 27.20 -9.68 -7.45
C VAL A 4 25.83 -10.07 -6.90
N PHE A 5 25.67 -11.35 -6.53
CA PHE A 5 24.44 -11.87 -5.95
C PHE A 5 24.04 -11.16 -4.65
N PHE A 6 25.01 -10.83 -3.79
CA PHE A 6 24.77 -10.07 -2.56
C PHE A 6 24.34 -8.63 -2.83
N LYS A 7 24.94 -7.97 -3.82
CA LYS A 7 24.59 -6.59 -4.18
C LYS A 7 23.16 -6.51 -4.71
N ASP A 8 22.78 -7.40 -5.63
CA ASP A 8 21.44 -7.38 -6.23
C ASP A 8 20.35 -7.66 -5.17
N TYR A 9 20.66 -8.47 -4.15
CA TYR A 9 19.79 -8.68 -3.00
C TYR A 9 19.59 -7.41 -2.16
N MET A 10 20.66 -6.65 -1.94
CA MET A 10 20.60 -5.39 -1.19
C MET A 10 19.81 -4.31 -1.91
N ASP A 11 19.93 -4.24 -3.25
CA ASP A 11 19.20 -3.26 -4.06
C ASP A 11 17.67 -3.48 -3.98
N ILE A 12 17.22 -4.74 -4.02
CA ILE A 12 15.79 -5.09 -3.84
C ILE A 12 15.30 -4.71 -2.43
N LEU A 13 16.04 -5.12 -1.40
CA LEU A 13 15.65 -4.86 -0.01
C LEU A 13 15.57 -3.37 0.32
N PHE A 14 16.37 -2.54 -0.33
CA PHE A 14 16.35 -1.09 -0.13
C PHE A 14 15.00 -0.48 -0.57
N CYS A 15 14.48 -0.87 -1.73
CA CYS A 15 13.17 -0.43 -2.20
C CYS A 15 12.05 -0.85 -1.23
N ASP A 16 12.08 -2.10 -0.77
CA ASP A 16 11.09 -2.62 0.18
C ASP A 16 11.16 -1.91 1.53
N MET A 17 12.37 -1.57 2.00
CA MET A 17 12.56 -0.75 3.21
C MET A 17 11.93 0.63 3.08
N VAL A 18 12.14 1.32 1.95
CA VAL A 18 11.55 2.65 1.72
C VAL A 18 10.03 2.58 1.70
N ILE A 19 9.45 1.62 0.99
CA ILE A 19 7.99 1.43 0.90
C ILE A 19 7.39 1.09 2.27
N SER A 20 8.05 0.19 3.02
CA SER A 20 7.67 -0.17 4.38
C SER A 20 7.70 1.05 5.31
N PHE A 21 8.78 1.81 5.27
CA PHE A 21 8.96 2.99 6.11
C PHE A 21 7.91 4.06 5.83
N VAL A 22 7.65 4.36 4.55
CA VAL A 22 6.61 5.33 4.16
C VAL A 22 5.24 4.84 4.63
N THR A 23 4.92 3.56 4.47
CA THR A 23 3.63 2.99 4.89
C THR A 23 3.45 3.07 6.40
N LEU A 24 4.49 2.72 7.17
CA LEU A 24 4.49 2.85 8.63
C LEU A 24 4.29 4.30 9.06
N LEU A 25 5.02 5.23 8.45
CA LEU A 25 4.89 6.66 8.73
C LEU A 25 3.46 7.14 8.48
N MET A 26 2.87 6.77 7.35
CA MET A 26 1.51 7.19 7.00
C MET A 26 0.43 6.55 7.89
N TYR A 27 0.64 5.32 8.36
CA TYR A 27 -0.31 4.64 9.24
C TYR A 27 -0.25 5.13 10.69
N PHE A 28 0.96 5.30 11.25
CA PHE A 28 1.15 5.67 12.65
C PHE A 28 1.11 7.17 12.87
N LEU A 29 1.55 7.97 11.89
CA LEU A 29 1.55 9.43 11.94
C LEU A 29 0.72 10.03 10.79
N PRO A 30 -0.57 9.62 10.63
CA PRO A 30 -1.41 10.19 9.60
C PRO A 30 -1.61 11.68 9.86
N LYS A 31 -1.70 12.47 8.80
CA LYS A 31 -2.07 13.88 8.93
C LYS A 31 -3.49 13.96 9.52
N ARG A 32 -3.62 14.62 10.67
CA ARG A 32 -4.90 14.76 11.39
C ARG A 32 -5.93 15.67 10.71
N LYS A 33 -5.50 16.44 9.72
CA LYS A 33 -6.36 17.31 8.92
C LYS A 33 -6.18 16.95 7.46
N ILE A 34 -7.22 17.14 6.67
CA ILE A 34 -7.18 17.01 5.22
C ILE A 34 -5.97 17.78 4.67
N ASN A 35 -5.12 17.08 3.91
CA ASN A 35 -3.88 17.62 3.38
C ASN A 35 -3.78 17.35 1.88
N GLY A 36 -3.59 18.40 1.09
CA GLY A 36 -3.51 18.30 -0.37
C GLY A 36 -2.19 17.74 -0.89
N ILE A 37 -1.18 17.49 -0.05
CA ILE A 37 0.17 17.07 -0.45
C ILE A 37 0.46 15.65 0.00
N VAL A 38 0.10 15.30 1.23
CA VAL A 38 0.49 14.03 1.88
C VAL A 38 -0.73 13.21 2.29
N GLY A 39 -0.71 11.91 2.00
CA GLY A 39 -1.73 10.94 2.39
C GLY A 39 -2.51 10.38 1.20
N TYR A 40 -3.55 9.61 1.49
CA TYR A 40 -4.52 9.12 0.51
C TYR A 40 -5.48 10.26 0.13
N ARG A 41 -5.39 10.76 -1.11
CA ARG A 41 -5.97 12.06 -1.54
C ARG A 41 -6.95 11.94 -2.71
N THR A 42 -7.88 11.00 -2.63
CA THR A 42 -8.96 10.93 -3.62
C THR A 42 -10.06 11.94 -3.31
N PHE A 43 -10.88 12.26 -4.32
CA PHE A 43 -12.00 13.19 -4.15
C PHE A 43 -12.93 12.77 -2.99
N ASN A 44 -13.28 11.48 -2.86
CA ASN A 44 -14.17 11.03 -1.79
C ASN A 44 -13.49 11.03 -0.41
N SER A 45 -12.20 10.75 -0.35
CA SER A 45 -11.42 10.82 0.89
C SER A 45 -11.39 12.24 1.46
N MET A 46 -11.18 13.25 0.61
CA MET A 46 -11.03 14.64 1.04
C MET A 46 -12.37 15.39 1.24
N LYS A 47 -13.53 14.73 1.17
CA LYS A 47 -14.84 15.38 1.32
C LYS A 47 -15.09 15.97 2.70
N ASN A 48 -14.70 15.23 3.75
CA ASN A 48 -14.86 15.61 5.14
C ASN A 48 -13.84 14.86 6.00
N GLN A 49 -13.72 15.26 7.27
CA GLN A 49 -12.70 14.73 8.16
C GLN A 49 -12.89 13.23 8.47
N GLU A 50 -14.14 12.76 8.58
CA GLU A 50 -14.44 11.35 8.82
C GLU A 50 -13.95 10.46 7.67
N ASN A 51 -14.24 10.85 6.42
CA ASN A 51 -13.76 10.17 5.22
C ASN A 51 -12.24 10.18 5.14
N TRP A 52 -11.62 11.31 5.48
CA TRP A 52 -10.18 11.45 5.50
C TRP A 52 -9.57 10.43 6.48
N ASP A 53 -9.99 10.47 7.74
CA ASP A 53 -9.49 9.61 8.80
C ASP A 53 -9.71 8.12 8.49
N PHE A 54 -10.89 7.76 7.99
CA PHE A 54 -11.21 6.41 7.54
C PHE A 54 -10.25 5.95 6.45
N SER A 55 -10.08 6.74 5.40
CA SER A 55 -9.27 6.35 4.24
C SER A 55 -7.79 6.21 4.57
N GLN A 56 -7.21 7.10 5.39
CA GLN A 56 -5.81 6.98 5.82
C GLN A 56 -5.61 5.67 6.60
N ARG A 57 -6.45 5.42 7.61
CA ARG A 57 -6.33 4.20 8.43
C ARG A 57 -6.58 2.94 7.61
N PHE A 58 -7.61 2.94 6.77
CA PHE A 58 -7.98 1.76 6.00
C PHE A 58 -6.92 1.41 4.94
N TYR A 59 -6.50 2.39 4.13
CA TYR A 59 -5.57 2.16 3.03
C TYR A 59 -4.19 1.73 3.54
N PHE A 60 -3.58 2.52 4.43
CA PHE A 60 -2.24 2.19 4.94
C PHE A 60 -2.26 0.98 5.88
N GLY A 61 -3.36 0.76 6.62
CA GLY A 61 -3.50 -0.43 7.44
C GLY A 61 -3.56 -1.72 6.62
N LYS A 62 -4.14 -1.70 5.42
CA LYS A 62 -4.12 -2.84 4.50
C LYS A 62 -2.74 -3.06 3.88
N TRP A 63 -2.02 -1.99 3.58
CA TRP A 63 -0.64 -2.09 3.13
C TRP A 63 0.32 -2.66 4.18
N LEU A 64 0.13 -2.33 5.46
CA LEU A 64 0.91 -2.93 6.56
C LEU A 64 0.79 -4.46 6.61
N LEU A 65 -0.35 -5.01 6.19
CA LEU A 65 -0.55 -6.46 6.13
C LEU A 65 0.00 -7.07 4.83
N ALA A 66 0.01 -6.31 3.73
CA ALA A 66 0.40 -6.82 2.41
C ALA A 66 1.92 -6.80 2.18
N ILE A 67 2.63 -5.75 2.63
CA ILE A 67 4.07 -5.61 2.39
C ILE A 67 4.87 -6.82 2.92
N PRO A 68 4.66 -7.30 4.17
CA PRO A 68 5.38 -8.47 4.66
C PRO A 68 5.16 -9.72 3.80
N LEU A 69 3.99 -9.86 3.17
CA LEU A 69 3.69 -10.99 2.29
C LEU A 69 4.43 -10.89 0.94
N ILE A 70 4.58 -9.68 0.40
CA ILE A 70 5.37 -9.44 -0.82
C ILE A 70 6.85 -9.73 -0.56
N ILE A 71 7.38 -9.24 0.57
CA ILE A 71 8.77 -9.51 1.00
C ILE A 71 8.98 -11.01 1.22
N LEU A 72 8.02 -11.68 1.89
CA LEU A 72 8.09 -13.12 2.09
C LEU A 72 8.09 -13.88 0.75
N PHE A 73 7.27 -13.47 -0.22
CA PHE A 73 7.26 -14.04 -1.57
C PHE A 73 8.64 -13.93 -2.23
N GLN A 74 9.27 -12.74 -2.21
CA GLN A 74 10.61 -12.53 -2.77
C GLN A 74 11.66 -13.44 -2.10
N ILE A 75 11.64 -13.52 -0.76
CA ILE A 75 12.57 -14.37 0.01
C ILE A 75 12.38 -15.84 -0.37
N LEU A 76 11.13 -16.34 -0.45
CA LEU A 76 10.84 -17.73 -0.81
C LEU A 76 11.21 -18.03 -2.27
N SER A 77 11.01 -17.10 -3.20
CA SER A 77 11.42 -17.24 -4.60
C SER A 77 12.93 -17.42 -4.76
N LEU A 78 13.71 -16.71 -3.95
CA LEU A 78 15.18 -16.80 -3.97
C LEU A 78 15.71 -18.01 -3.22
N THR A 79 15.16 -18.32 -2.05
CA THR A 79 15.71 -19.35 -1.16
C THR A 79 15.16 -20.75 -1.45
N LEU A 80 13.84 -20.88 -1.55
CA LEU A 80 13.17 -22.18 -1.69
C LEU A 80 13.04 -22.60 -3.15
N LEU A 81 12.63 -21.68 -4.02
CA LEU A 81 12.44 -21.96 -5.45
C LEU A 81 13.73 -21.81 -6.26
N GLN A 82 14.78 -21.23 -5.67
CA GLN A 82 16.11 -21.04 -6.27
C GLN A 82 16.05 -20.37 -7.66
N ILE A 83 15.11 -19.44 -7.85
CA ILE A 83 14.99 -18.68 -9.09
C ILE A 83 16.25 -17.80 -9.24
N LYS A 84 17.02 -18.03 -10.30
CA LYS A 84 18.29 -17.33 -10.55
C LYS A 84 18.11 -15.98 -11.24
N ASP A 85 16.97 -15.77 -11.90
CA ASP A 85 16.67 -14.52 -12.58
C ASP A 85 16.10 -13.50 -11.58
N ILE A 86 17.00 -12.68 -11.03
CA ILE A 86 16.66 -11.66 -10.04
C ILE A 86 15.76 -10.57 -10.64
N ASN A 87 16.02 -10.18 -11.90
CA ASN A 87 15.23 -9.18 -12.61
C ASN A 87 13.77 -9.64 -12.76
N LEU A 88 13.55 -10.92 -13.04
CA LEU A 88 12.21 -11.49 -13.09
C LEU A 88 11.47 -11.35 -11.74
N ILE A 89 12.14 -11.67 -10.62
CA ILE A 89 11.55 -11.57 -9.28
C ILE A 89 11.19 -10.11 -8.96
N GLU A 90 12.07 -9.17 -9.31
CA GLU A 90 11.83 -7.74 -9.12
C GLU A 90 10.61 -7.25 -9.91
N ILE A 91 10.55 -7.58 -11.21
CA ILE A 91 9.42 -7.23 -12.08
C ILE A 91 8.11 -7.80 -11.55
N LEU A 92 8.10 -9.08 -11.15
CA LEU A 92 6.91 -9.71 -10.59
C LEU A 92 6.46 -9.03 -9.29
N SER A 93 7.41 -8.63 -8.44
CA SER A 93 7.14 -7.93 -7.18
C SER A 93 6.56 -6.54 -7.42
N MET A 94 7.11 -5.78 -8.38
CA MET A 94 6.55 -4.49 -8.79
C MET A 94 5.13 -4.63 -9.35
N VAL A 95 4.90 -5.60 -10.24
CA VAL A 95 3.57 -5.86 -10.81
C VAL A 95 2.57 -6.21 -9.70
N LEU A 96 2.95 -7.07 -8.75
CA LEU A 96 2.13 -7.42 -7.61
C LEU A 96 1.81 -6.20 -6.74
N PHE A 97 2.82 -5.38 -6.44
CA PHE A 97 2.68 -4.15 -5.67
C PHE A 97 1.68 -3.18 -6.34
N PHE A 98 1.91 -2.80 -7.60
CA PHE A 98 1.03 -1.86 -8.31
C PHE A 98 -0.38 -2.39 -8.49
N THR A 99 -0.52 -3.68 -8.83
CA THR A 99 -1.84 -4.32 -8.96
C THR A 99 -2.59 -4.25 -7.63
N TYR A 100 -1.93 -4.56 -6.52
CA TYR A 100 -2.52 -4.43 -5.20
C TYR A 100 -2.85 -2.98 -4.84
N SER A 101 -1.99 -2.00 -5.20
CA SER A 101 -2.27 -0.57 -5.00
C SER A 101 -3.56 -0.14 -5.67
N ILE A 102 -3.76 -0.55 -6.94
CA ILE A 102 -4.94 -0.19 -7.74
C ILE A 102 -6.18 -0.87 -7.16
N VAL A 103 -6.13 -2.18 -6.89
CA VAL A 103 -7.25 -2.92 -6.30
C VAL A 103 -7.66 -2.31 -4.96
N LEU A 104 -6.68 -2.02 -4.09
CA LEU A 104 -6.95 -1.43 -2.79
C LEU A 104 -7.51 -0.01 -2.90
N MET A 105 -7.07 0.78 -3.88
CA MET A 105 -7.64 2.10 -4.17
C MET A 105 -9.11 1.97 -4.57
N VAL A 106 -9.46 1.05 -5.48
CA VAL A 106 -10.85 0.79 -5.89
C VAL A 106 -11.71 0.35 -4.70
N ILE A 107 -11.21 -0.55 -3.85
CA ILE A 107 -11.92 -1.00 -2.64
C ILE A 107 -12.12 0.16 -1.66
N THR A 108 -11.09 0.99 -1.45
CA THR A 108 -11.15 2.14 -0.53
C THR A 108 -12.19 3.15 -1.02
N GLU A 109 -12.19 3.47 -2.32
CA GLU A 109 -13.21 4.34 -2.92
C GLU A 109 -14.62 3.77 -2.83
N ALA A 110 -14.79 2.46 -3.05
CA ALA A 110 -16.08 1.80 -2.90
C ALA A 110 -16.61 1.91 -1.47
N LYS A 111 -15.73 1.77 -0.47
CA LYS A 111 -16.10 1.94 0.95
C LYS A 111 -16.42 3.39 1.31
N LEU A 112 -15.63 4.34 0.83
CA LEU A 112 -15.91 5.78 1.02
C LEU A 112 -17.26 6.19 0.43
N LYS A 113 -17.62 5.68 -0.76
CA LYS A 113 -18.94 5.92 -1.36
C LYS A 113 -20.08 5.35 -0.51
N LYS A 114 -19.89 4.17 0.10
CA LYS A 114 -20.88 3.57 1.01
C LYS A 114 -21.02 4.39 2.29
N LEU A 115 -19.90 4.81 2.89
CA LEU A 115 -19.88 5.66 4.07
C LEU A 115 -20.63 6.98 3.83
N GLY A 116 -20.34 7.65 2.71
CA GLY A 116 -21.03 8.89 2.34
C GLY A 116 -22.53 8.73 2.08
N ARG A 117 -23.01 7.56 1.66
CA ARG A 117 -24.46 7.28 1.51
C ARG A 117 -25.14 7.02 2.84
N ALA A 118 -24.47 6.33 3.77
CA ALA A 118 -24.98 6.07 5.11
C ALA A 118 -25.15 7.36 5.92
N ASN A 119 -24.32 8.37 5.66
CA ASN A 119 -24.36 9.67 6.34
C ASN A 119 -25.34 10.67 5.69
N LEU A 120 -26.12 10.26 4.67
CA LEU A 120 -27.20 11.11 4.16
C LEU A 120 -28.32 11.16 5.20
N PRO A 121 -28.85 12.35 5.56
CA PRO A 121 -30.06 12.41 6.37
C PRO A 121 -31.13 11.62 5.62
N ASN A 122 -31.76 10.65 6.30
CA ASN A 122 -32.92 9.95 5.77
C ASN A 122 -33.86 11.03 5.25
N LYS A 123 -34.08 11.05 3.94
CA LYS A 123 -35.07 11.94 3.36
C LYS A 123 -36.42 11.40 3.81
N GLU A 124 -36.86 11.86 4.97
CA GLU A 124 -38.26 11.81 5.38
C GLU A 124 -38.99 12.72 4.38
N TYR A 125 -39.61 12.07 3.39
CA TYR A 125 -40.65 12.63 2.54
C TYR A 125 -42.00 12.31 3.15
#